data_AF-A0A3N1H8Z8-F1
#
_entry.id   AF-A0A3N1H8Z8-F1
#
_cell.length_a   1.000
_cell.length_b   1.000
_cell.length_c   1.000
_cell.angle_alpha   90.00
_cell.angle_beta   90.00
_cell.angle_gamma   90.00
#
_symmetry.space_group_name_H-M   'P 1'
#
loop_
_entity.id
_entity.type
_entity.pdbx_description
1 polymer ?
#
loop_
_entity_poly.entity_id
_entity_poly.type
_entity_poly.pdbx_seq_one_letter_code
_entity_poly.pdbx_strand_id
1 'polypeptide(L)'
;MADSQDRSSEDSELVKDLKWLRKGPGLTLARLSKAGAVVQACGGPQQPTETTCERFLSALRSMNDFPGGRALWAAYGADGGDQQTELKERRAAYAKSVKRTAGRVRDWEDEAIDELALRLLSAFYAGAPDPKDFPIPRGGYLMTQLSVVCINKDRRFMESRQTRTVIPLVDGAPHFRYGTYTPTELSDAEGGILAPSVRGADGGVVHTIEFPVPLRRGRAHTFSFRERVPDSDPEPAVNVDFSGQSFESPALRYRVEVHFLTDRPKFLWGYDKLHRIERPGAPESGIPLTLDDEGRISVEFADLYGGLCAGVAWQWE
;
A
#
# COMPACT_ATOMS: atom_id res chain seq x y z
N MET A 1 5.42 -14.09 13.21
CA MET A 1 4.18 -14.21 14.00
C MET A 1 4.13 -13.29 15.22
N ALA A 2 5.23 -12.68 15.67
CA ALA A 2 5.22 -11.73 16.80
C ALA A 2 4.70 -10.31 16.44
N ASP A 3 4.69 -9.95 15.15
CA ASP A 3 4.50 -8.56 14.69
C ASP A 3 3.02 -8.09 14.61
N SER A 4 2.07 -9.03 14.50
CA SER A 4 0.63 -8.68 14.45
C SER A 4 0.00 -8.55 15.84
N GLN A 5 0.61 -9.17 16.86
CA GLN A 5 0.17 -9.00 18.26
C GLN A 5 0.64 -7.65 18.80
N ASP A 6 1.83 -7.19 18.41
CA ASP A 6 2.43 -5.93 18.89
C ASP A 6 1.67 -4.70 18.38
N ARG A 7 1.32 -4.65 17.08
CA ARG A 7 0.50 -3.56 16.52
C ARG A 7 -0.92 -3.54 17.07
N SER A 8 -1.52 -4.70 17.33
CA SER A 8 -2.83 -4.80 17.97
C SER A 8 -2.81 -4.29 19.41
N SER A 9 -1.71 -4.49 20.15
CA SER A 9 -1.54 -3.89 21.48
C SER A 9 -1.25 -2.41 21.42
N GLU A 10 -0.43 -1.94 20.47
CA GLU A 10 -0.13 -0.52 20.27
C GLU A 10 -1.37 0.29 19.83
N ASP A 11 -2.20 -0.24 18.92
CA ASP A 11 -3.47 0.38 18.52
C ASP A 11 -4.42 0.48 19.72
N SER A 12 -4.44 -0.55 20.58
CA SER A 12 -5.21 -0.55 21.82
C SER A 12 -4.68 0.48 22.83
N GLU A 13 -3.37 0.66 22.92
CA GLU A 13 -2.73 1.63 23.81
C GLU A 13 -2.89 3.07 23.31
N LEU A 14 -2.77 3.31 22.01
CA LEU A 14 -3.00 4.61 21.40
C LEU A 14 -4.43 5.09 21.64
N VAL A 15 -5.43 4.25 21.38
CA VAL A 15 -6.84 4.58 21.64
C VAL A 15 -7.09 4.83 23.14
N LYS A 16 -6.44 4.08 24.04
CA LYS A 16 -6.53 4.32 25.49
C LYS A 16 -5.96 5.68 25.87
N ASP A 17 -4.79 6.03 25.34
CA ASP A 17 -4.12 7.32 25.59
C ASP A 17 -4.96 8.49 25.05
N LEU A 18 -5.52 8.37 23.84
CA LEU A 18 -6.44 9.35 23.27
C LEU A 18 -7.69 9.53 24.16
N LYS A 19 -8.32 8.42 24.56
CA LYS A 19 -9.47 8.45 25.50
C LYS A 19 -9.11 9.05 26.85
N TRP A 20 -7.88 8.87 27.31
CA TRP A 20 -7.40 9.45 28.55
C TRP A 20 -7.13 10.95 28.40
N LEU A 21 -6.48 11.39 27.33
CA LEU A 21 -6.17 12.79 27.07
C LEU A 21 -7.42 13.67 26.96
N ARG A 22 -8.54 13.17 26.41
CA ARG A 22 -9.79 13.95 26.37
C ARG A 22 -10.46 14.18 27.74
N LYS A 23 -10.12 13.40 28.77
CA LYS A 23 -10.77 13.45 30.10
C LYS A 23 -10.23 14.61 30.95
N GLY A 24 -10.99 14.97 32.00
CA GLY A 24 -10.61 16.02 32.94
C GLY A 24 -10.38 17.36 32.22
N PRO A 25 -9.23 18.03 32.40
CA PRO A 25 -8.91 19.31 31.77
C PRO A 25 -8.73 19.21 30.24
N GLY A 26 -8.67 18.00 29.66
CA GLY A 26 -8.42 17.81 28.24
C GLY A 26 -6.92 17.77 27.93
N LEU A 27 -6.55 18.25 26.74
CA LEU A 27 -5.16 18.27 26.28
C LEU A 27 -4.37 19.34 27.04
N THR A 28 -3.35 18.91 27.79
CA THR A 28 -2.34 19.79 28.38
C THR A 28 -0.95 19.20 28.12
N LEU A 29 0.09 20.03 28.08
CA LEU A 29 1.46 19.55 27.86
C LEU A 29 1.89 18.49 28.89
N ALA A 30 1.53 18.71 30.17
CA ALA A 30 1.85 17.78 31.26
C ALA A 30 1.10 16.44 31.18
N ARG A 31 -0.06 16.41 30.51
CA ARG A 31 -0.78 15.17 30.23
C ARG A 31 -0.22 14.51 28.98
N LEU A 32 0.00 15.28 27.91
CA LEU A 32 0.56 14.77 26.67
C LEU A 32 1.89 14.05 26.88
N SER A 33 2.78 14.58 27.72
CA SER A 33 4.06 13.91 28.04
C SER A 33 3.93 12.56 28.74
N LYS A 34 2.75 12.23 29.28
CA LYS A 34 2.45 10.94 29.92
C LYS A 34 1.67 9.97 29.02
N ALA A 35 1.21 10.43 27.86
CA ALA A 35 0.51 9.60 26.87
C ALA A 35 1.54 8.95 25.93
N GLY A 36 2.17 7.87 26.39
CA GLY A 36 3.30 7.23 25.73
C GLY A 36 3.04 6.86 24.26
N ALA A 37 1.89 6.26 23.95
CA ALA A 37 1.55 5.84 22.58
C ALA A 37 1.30 7.06 21.67
N VAL A 38 0.67 8.11 22.20
CA VAL A 38 0.48 9.36 21.45
C VAL A 38 1.82 10.07 21.19
N VAL A 39 2.71 10.09 22.19
CA VAL A 39 4.08 10.62 22.04
C VAL A 39 4.85 9.86 20.97
N GLN A 40 4.76 8.52 20.96
CA GLN A 40 5.38 7.71 19.92
C GLN A 40 4.84 8.05 18.53
N ALA A 41 3.51 8.08 18.37
CA ALA A 41 2.88 8.40 17.08
C ALA A 41 3.18 9.82 16.57
N CYS A 42 3.50 10.76 17.47
CA CYS A 42 3.90 12.14 17.12
C CYS A 42 5.42 12.32 16.89
N GLY A 43 6.20 11.22 16.85
CA GLY A 43 7.63 11.25 16.49
C GLY A 43 8.58 10.74 17.59
N GLY A 44 8.04 10.28 18.70
CA GLY A 44 8.80 9.61 19.76
C GLY A 44 9.22 10.50 20.93
N PRO A 45 9.66 9.89 22.04
CA PRO A 45 9.93 10.56 23.32
C PRO A 45 11.16 11.50 23.28
N GLN A 46 11.95 11.47 22.21
CA GLN A 46 13.07 12.39 22.02
C GLN A 46 12.63 13.79 21.54
N GLN A 47 11.37 13.95 21.10
CA GLN A 47 10.85 15.23 20.65
C GLN A 47 10.48 16.13 21.83
N PRO A 48 10.68 17.46 21.72
CA PRO A 48 10.13 18.41 22.69
C PRO A 48 8.62 18.24 22.85
N THR A 49 8.11 18.42 24.07
CA THR A 49 6.67 18.20 24.36
C THR A 49 5.80 19.19 23.58
N GLU A 50 6.29 20.40 23.34
CA GLU A 50 5.67 21.44 22.54
C GLU A 50 5.51 21.00 21.09
N THR A 51 6.55 20.45 20.47
CA THR A 51 6.52 19.93 19.09
C THR A 51 5.56 18.74 18.98
N THR A 52 5.55 17.84 19.96
CA THR A 52 4.58 16.75 20.05
C THR A 52 3.15 17.29 20.12
N CYS A 53 2.93 18.37 20.90
CA CYS A 53 1.63 19.03 21.02
C CYS A 53 1.18 19.68 19.71
N GLU A 54 2.07 20.37 19.02
CA GLU A 54 1.79 20.97 17.71
C GLU A 54 1.39 19.91 16.68
N ARG A 55 2.10 18.78 16.64
CA ARG A 55 1.78 17.64 15.77
C ARG A 55 0.44 17.01 16.11
N PHE A 56 0.20 16.76 17.40
CA PHE A 56 -1.09 16.25 17.88
C PHE A 56 -2.25 17.18 17.50
N LEU A 57 -2.08 18.49 17.71
CA LEU A 57 -3.08 19.49 17.33
C LEU A 57 -3.27 19.57 15.82
N SER A 58 -2.21 19.39 15.03
CA SER A 58 -2.29 19.33 13.57
C SER A 58 -3.10 18.09 13.11
N ALA A 59 -2.81 16.92 13.68
CA ALA A 59 -3.58 15.70 13.43
C ALA A 59 -5.05 15.88 13.84
N LEU A 60 -5.30 16.43 15.03
CA LEU A 60 -6.64 16.74 15.52
C LEU A 60 -7.37 17.68 14.55
N ARG A 61 -6.73 18.78 14.15
CA ARG A 61 -7.31 19.80 13.26
C ARG A 61 -7.51 19.33 11.83
N SER A 62 -6.78 18.31 11.39
CA SER A 62 -7.03 17.69 10.09
C SER A 62 -8.44 17.11 10.02
N MET A 63 -9.04 16.70 11.16
CA MET A 63 -10.36 16.04 11.22
C MET A 63 -11.55 16.98 10.99
N ASN A 64 -11.34 18.16 10.41
CA ASN A 64 -12.42 19.12 10.18
C ASN A 64 -13.48 18.58 9.21
N ASP A 65 -13.09 17.63 8.36
CA ASP A 65 -13.94 16.94 7.38
C ASP A 65 -14.61 15.66 7.93
N PHE A 66 -14.15 15.14 9.07
CA PHE A 66 -14.68 13.91 9.65
C PHE A 66 -15.90 14.17 10.56
N PRO A 67 -17.01 13.41 10.42
CA PRO A 67 -18.14 13.49 11.34
C PRO A 67 -17.71 13.28 12.79
N GLY A 68 -17.91 14.29 13.64
CA GLY A 68 -17.49 14.24 15.05
C GLY A 68 -16.10 14.80 15.34
N GLY A 69 -15.31 15.17 14.32
CA GLY A 69 -13.99 15.79 14.52
C GLY A 69 -14.08 17.08 15.35
N ARG A 70 -15.02 17.97 15.03
CA ARG A 70 -15.28 19.19 15.82
C ARG A 70 -15.77 18.92 17.25
N ALA A 71 -16.51 17.83 17.47
CA ALA A 71 -16.88 17.40 18.83
C ALA A 71 -15.64 16.98 19.62
N LEU A 72 -14.72 16.29 18.95
CA LEU A 72 -13.46 15.86 19.55
C LEU A 72 -12.55 17.06 19.87
N TRP A 73 -12.50 18.09 19.01
CA TRP A 73 -11.75 19.33 19.30
C TRP A 73 -12.22 19.98 20.59
N ALA A 74 -13.54 20.11 20.77
CA ALA A 74 -14.13 20.61 21.99
C ALA A 74 -13.81 19.70 23.18
N ALA A 75 -13.87 18.38 23.02
CA ALA A 75 -13.54 17.43 24.09
C ALA A 75 -12.08 17.53 24.56
N TYR A 76 -11.13 17.82 23.68
CA TYR A 76 -9.73 18.07 24.01
C TYR A 76 -9.44 19.49 24.49
N GLY A 77 -10.37 20.44 24.39
CA GLY A 77 -10.13 21.85 24.72
C GLY A 77 -9.29 22.59 23.67
N ALA A 78 -9.27 22.10 22.42
CA ALA A 78 -8.45 22.65 21.34
C ALA A 78 -9.03 23.92 20.69
N ASP A 79 -10.31 24.23 20.95
CA ASP A 79 -11.01 25.41 20.43
C ASP A 79 -10.72 26.70 21.22
N GLY A 80 -9.75 26.69 22.14
CA GLY A 80 -9.41 27.85 22.97
C GLY A 80 -10.41 28.14 24.10
N GLY A 81 -11.33 27.21 24.38
CA GLY A 81 -12.13 27.23 25.59
C GLY A 81 -11.28 26.98 26.83
N ASP A 82 -11.78 27.39 27.99
CA ASP A 82 -11.06 27.29 29.26
C ASP A 82 -10.59 25.85 29.54
N GLN A 83 -9.27 25.61 29.47
CA GLN A 83 -8.61 24.31 29.57
C GLN A 83 -8.76 23.67 30.97
N GLN A 84 -9.49 24.32 31.88
CA GLN A 84 -9.74 23.88 33.25
C GLN A 84 -11.15 23.32 33.47
N THR A 85 -12.00 23.33 32.45
CA THR A 85 -13.35 22.73 32.53
C THR A 85 -13.28 21.21 32.50
N GLU A 86 -14.30 20.53 33.01
CA GLU A 86 -14.36 19.05 32.95
C GLU A 86 -14.89 18.57 31.59
N LEU A 87 -14.55 17.35 31.16
CA LEU A 87 -15.04 16.76 29.89
C LEU A 87 -16.57 16.82 29.78
N LYS A 88 -17.27 16.59 30.90
CA LYS A 88 -18.74 16.66 30.94
C LYS A 88 -19.26 18.04 30.54
N GLU A 89 -18.58 19.10 30.96
CA GLU A 89 -18.94 20.49 30.70
C GLU A 89 -18.63 20.87 29.25
N ARG A 90 -17.43 20.55 28.75
CA ARG A 90 -17.06 20.77 27.35
C ARG A 90 -18.03 20.06 26.39
N ARG A 91 -18.36 18.81 26.69
CA ARG A 91 -19.35 18.04 25.92
C ARG A 91 -20.73 18.65 25.96
N ALA A 92 -21.21 19.08 27.13
CA ALA A 92 -22.52 19.73 27.26
C ALA A 92 -22.57 21.08 26.51
N ALA A 93 -21.49 21.87 26.57
CA ALA A 93 -21.38 23.13 25.84
C ALA A 93 -21.41 22.91 24.33
N TYR A 94 -20.62 21.95 23.82
CA TYR A 94 -20.63 21.61 22.40
C TYR A 94 -22.00 21.06 21.96
N ALA A 95 -22.58 20.14 22.73
CA ALA A 95 -23.90 19.57 22.46
C ALA A 95 -24.99 20.65 22.33
N LYS A 96 -24.94 21.68 23.21
CA LYS A 96 -25.83 22.85 23.12
C LYS A 96 -25.61 23.63 21.82
N SER A 97 -24.36 23.86 21.43
CA SER A 97 -24.03 24.60 20.20
C SER A 97 -24.55 23.94 18.92
N VAL A 98 -24.58 22.60 18.89
CA VAL A 98 -25.03 21.80 17.74
C VAL A 98 -26.46 21.27 17.88
N LYS A 99 -27.19 21.68 18.93
CA LYS A 99 -28.57 21.25 19.25
C LYS A 99 -28.73 19.72 19.31
N ARG A 100 -27.79 19.03 19.96
CA ARG A 100 -27.81 17.58 20.19
C ARG A 100 -27.69 17.23 21.67
N THR A 101 -27.88 15.97 22.01
CA THR A 101 -27.69 15.46 23.38
C THR A 101 -26.21 15.19 23.65
N ALA A 102 -25.80 15.32 24.91
CA ALA A 102 -24.44 14.96 25.32
C ALA A 102 -24.13 13.48 25.04
N GLY A 103 -25.12 12.58 25.13
CA GLY A 103 -24.94 11.17 24.76
C GLY A 103 -24.53 11.00 23.29
N ARG A 104 -25.23 11.68 22.37
CA ARG A 104 -24.91 11.60 20.94
C ARG A 104 -23.54 12.19 20.61
N VAL A 105 -23.15 13.28 21.27
CA VAL A 105 -21.82 13.88 21.11
C VAL A 105 -20.73 12.94 21.60
N ARG A 106 -20.95 12.20 22.70
CA ARG A 106 -20.00 11.18 23.16
C ARG A 106 -19.76 10.10 22.10
N ASP A 107 -20.83 9.62 21.46
CA ASP A 107 -20.70 8.56 20.44
C ASP A 107 -19.88 9.08 19.24
N TRP A 108 -20.11 10.33 18.82
CA TRP A 108 -19.28 11.00 17.80
C TRP A 108 -17.81 11.15 18.21
N GLU A 109 -17.54 11.49 19.48
CA GLU A 109 -16.18 11.57 19.99
C GLU A 109 -15.49 10.21 20.00
N ASP A 110 -16.22 9.11 20.26
CA ASP A 110 -15.66 7.77 20.26
C ASP A 110 -15.30 7.31 18.84
N GLU A 111 -16.18 7.53 17.85
CA GLU A 111 -15.88 7.29 16.43
C GLU A 111 -14.69 8.13 15.94
N ALA A 112 -14.65 9.41 16.32
CA ALA A 112 -13.57 10.32 15.93
C ALA A 112 -12.22 9.99 16.60
N ILE A 113 -12.20 9.27 17.73
CA ILE A 113 -10.94 8.82 18.35
C ILE A 113 -10.30 7.72 17.49
N ASP A 114 -11.09 6.80 16.96
CA ASP A 114 -10.56 5.72 16.13
C ASP A 114 -9.99 6.27 14.82
N GLU A 115 -10.65 7.27 14.22
CA GLU A 115 -10.13 8.02 13.08
C GLU A 115 -8.85 8.82 13.43
N LEU A 116 -8.82 9.49 14.59
CA LEU A 116 -7.62 10.21 15.03
C LEU A 116 -6.42 9.27 15.19
N ALA A 117 -6.65 8.07 15.74
CA ALA A 117 -5.64 7.03 15.85
C ALA A 117 -5.12 6.63 14.45
N LEU A 118 -6.02 6.39 13.48
CA LEU A 118 -5.65 6.08 12.10
C LEU A 118 -4.78 7.19 11.47
N ARG A 119 -5.12 8.47 11.66
CA ARG A 119 -4.35 9.59 11.10
C ARG A 119 -2.98 9.74 11.74
N LEU A 120 -2.88 9.52 13.05
CA LEU A 120 -1.62 9.53 13.78
C LEU A 120 -0.69 8.40 13.30
N LEU A 121 -1.23 7.18 13.12
CA LEU A 121 -0.46 6.02 12.66
C LEU A 121 -0.07 6.09 11.19
N SER A 122 -0.93 6.63 10.34
CA SER A 122 -0.67 6.80 8.89
C SER A 122 0.19 8.03 8.55
N ALA A 123 0.49 8.88 9.55
CA ALA A 123 1.15 10.17 9.36
C ALA A 123 0.42 11.09 8.36
N PHE A 124 -0.90 10.94 8.22
CA PHE A 124 -1.72 11.67 7.24
C PHE A 124 -2.21 13.02 7.80
N TYR A 125 -1.27 13.91 8.14
CA TYR A 125 -1.52 15.27 8.60
C TYR A 125 -0.30 16.17 8.38
N ALA A 126 -0.51 17.49 8.38
CA ALA A 126 0.58 18.44 8.16
C ALA A 126 1.58 18.45 9.32
N GLY A 127 2.88 18.39 9.02
CA GLY A 127 3.94 18.39 10.05
C GLY A 127 4.07 17.07 10.82
N ALA A 128 3.40 16.01 10.35
CA ALA A 128 3.64 14.64 10.82
C ALA A 128 5.14 14.31 10.79
N PRO A 129 5.64 13.51 11.75
CA PRO A 129 7.01 13.05 11.69
C PRO A 129 7.21 12.29 10.39
N ASP A 130 8.32 12.55 9.70
CA ASP A 130 8.78 11.60 8.69
C ASP A 130 8.90 10.23 9.36
N PRO A 131 8.35 9.15 8.76
CA PRO A 131 8.53 7.82 9.30
C PRO A 131 10.02 7.59 9.56
N LYS A 132 10.39 7.26 10.81
CA LYS A 132 11.80 7.05 11.21
C LYS A 132 12.49 6.06 10.29
N ASP A 133 11.71 5.06 9.87
CA ASP A 133 11.96 4.22 8.72
C ASP A 133 10.78 4.43 7.78
N PHE A 134 10.96 5.16 6.68
CA PHE A 134 10.06 4.93 5.54
C PHE A 134 10.26 3.45 5.24
N PRO A 135 9.26 2.56 5.42
CA PRO A 135 9.47 1.16 5.17
C PRO A 135 9.82 1.06 3.69
N ILE A 136 11.12 0.97 3.42
CA ILE A 136 11.62 0.95 2.06
C ILE A 136 11.06 -0.35 1.51
N PRO A 137 10.10 -0.31 0.58
CA PRO A 137 9.51 -1.51 0.05
C PRO A 137 10.62 -2.41 -0.48
N ARG A 138 10.44 -3.73 -0.42
CA ARG A 138 11.47 -4.67 -0.86
C ARG A 138 11.98 -4.25 -2.24
N GLY A 139 13.26 -3.90 -2.31
CA GLY A 139 13.91 -3.45 -3.53
C GLY A 139 14.29 -1.97 -3.57
N GLY A 140 13.72 -1.08 -2.74
CA GLY A 140 14.16 0.32 -2.72
C GLY A 140 13.39 1.27 -3.62
N TYR A 141 12.27 0.84 -4.20
CA TYR A 141 11.60 1.58 -5.28
C TYR A 141 10.09 1.71 -5.04
N LEU A 142 9.53 2.83 -5.51
CA LEU A 142 8.12 2.91 -5.89
C LEU A 142 8.01 2.63 -7.39
N MET A 143 6.92 2.02 -7.84
CA MET A 143 6.66 1.81 -9.25
C MET A 143 5.51 2.70 -9.67
N THR A 144 5.73 3.65 -10.57
CA THR A 144 4.63 4.47 -11.07
C THR A 144 3.85 3.76 -12.15
N GLN A 145 4.53 2.90 -12.92
CA GLN A 145 3.92 2.16 -14.02
C GLN A 145 4.65 0.83 -14.24
N LEU A 146 3.85 -0.22 -14.42
CA LEU A 146 4.26 -1.49 -15.00
C LEU A 146 3.35 -1.78 -16.19
N SER A 147 3.94 -2.06 -17.35
CA SER A 147 3.23 -2.56 -18.51
C SER A 147 3.82 -3.91 -18.89
N VAL A 148 2.97 -4.91 -19.06
CA VAL A 148 3.36 -6.26 -19.47
C VAL A 148 2.53 -6.67 -20.67
N VAL A 149 3.20 -7.08 -21.75
CA VAL A 149 2.56 -7.76 -22.88
C VAL A 149 2.99 -9.20 -22.85
N CYS A 150 2.05 -10.12 -22.68
CA CYS A 150 2.26 -11.55 -22.58
C CYS A 150 1.76 -12.23 -23.86
N ILE A 151 2.57 -13.08 -24.46
CA ILE A 151 2.24 -13.77 -25.70
C ILE A 151 2.09 -15.27 -25.41
N ASN A 152 0.92 -15.81 -25.74
CA ASN A 152 0.61 -17.22 -25.63
C ASN A 152 0.34 -17.82 -27.01
N LYS A 153 0.87 -19.02 -27.24
CA LYS A 153 0.65 -19.81 -28.46
C LYS A 153 0.53 -21.28 -28.09
N ASP A 154 -0.44 -21.97 -28.67
CA ASP A 154 -0.68 -23.40 -28.49
C ASP A 154 -0.81 -23.77 -26.99
N ARG A 155 -1.53 -22.92 -26.25
CA ARG A 155 -1.72 -22.95 -24.79
C ARG A 155 -0.43 -22.90 -23.96
N ARG A 156 0.62 -22.26 -24.50
CA ARG A 156 1.92 -22.08 -23.85
C ARG A 156 2.33 -20.62 -23.81
N PHE A 157 2.90 -20.21 -22.69
CA PHE A 157 3.59 -18.94 -22.57
C PHE A 157 4.85 -18.94 -23.45
N MET A 158 4.94 -17.98 -24.36
CA MET A 158 6.09 -17.81 -25.25
C MET A 158 7.06 -16.79 -24.68
N GLU A 159 6.56 -15.59 -24.42
CA GLU A 159 7.36 -14.47 -23.93
C GLU A 159 6.49 -13.43 -23.23
N SER A 160 7.13 -12.61 -22.41
CA SER A 160 6.58 -11.34 -21.97
C SER A 160 7.52 -10.20 -22.33
N ARG A 161 6.94 -9.03 -22.62
CA ARG A 161 7.67 -7.77 -22.77
C ARG A 161 7.22 -6.87 -21.65
N GLN A 162 8.17 -6.43 -20.83
CA GLN A 162 7.88 -5.64 -19.65
C GLN A 162 8.52 -4.28 -19.77
N THR A 163 7.75 -3.23 -19.45
CA THR A 163 8.25 -1.86 -19.29
C THR A 163 7.89 -1.38 -17.89
N ARG A 164 8.89 -0.87 -17.17
CA ARG A 164 8.76 -0.43 -15.78
C ARG A 164 9.23 1.00 -15.65
N THR A 165 8.47 1.81 -14.92
CA THR A 165 8.90 3.13 -14.46
C THR A 165 8.97 3.12 -12.94
N VAL A 166 10.17 3.33 -12.41
CA VAL A 166 10.46 3.26 -10.97
C VAL A 166 10.98 4.59 -10.44
N ILE A 167 10.69 4.88 -9.18
CA ILE A 167 11.24 6.00 -8.43
C ILE A 167 12.04 5.41 -7.26
N PRO A 168 13.37 5.59 -7.21
CA PRO A 168 14.17 5.12 -6.08
C PRO A 168 13.87 5.95 -4.84
N LEU A 169 13.74 5.26 -3.71
CA LEU A 169 13.57 5.86 -2.38
C LEU A 169 14.90 6.15 -1.69
N VAL A 170 15.99 5.62 -2.25
CA VAL A 170 17.37 5.84 -1.80
C VAL A 170 18.19 6.51 -2.90
N ASP A 171 19.25 7.21 -2.52
CA ASP A 171 20.17 7.81 -3.49
C ASP A 171 21.24 6.80 -3.90
N GLY A 172 21.65 6.83 -5.17
CA GLY A 172 22.68 5.94 -5.70
C GLY A 172 22.21 4.49 -5.91
N ALA A 173 20.93 4.27 -6.21
CA ALA A 173 20.39 2.93 -6.42
C ALA A 173 20.99 2.30 -7.70
N PRO A 174 21.79 1.21 -7.62
CA PRO A 174 22.62 0.78 -8.74
C PRO A 174 21.95 -0.22 -9.68
N HIS A 175 20.89 -0.90 -9.22
CA HIS A 175 20.25 -1.96 -9.98
C HIS A 175 18.83 -2.24 -9.49
N PHE A 176 18.03 -2.88 -10.34
CA PHE A 176 16.72 -3.42 -10.02
C PHE A 176 16.77 -4.94 -9.97
N ARG A 177 16.09 -5.56 -9.00
CA ARG A 177 15.97 -7.02 -8.89
C ARG A 177 14.52 -7.45 -9.03
N TYR A 178 14.32 -8.53 -9.79
CA TYR A 178 13.03 -9.11 -10.06
C TYR A 178 13.15 -10.64 -10.03
N GLY A 179 12.19 -11.32 -9.39
CA GLY A 179 12.21 -12.76 -9.18
C GLY A 179 11.06 -13.46 -9.91
N THR A 180 11.34 -14.64 -10.43
CA THR A 180 10.40 -15.51 -11.15
C THR A 180 10.36 -16.89 -10.48
N TYR A 181 9.20 -17.55 -10.53
CA TYR A 181 9.00 -18.87 -9.91
C TYR A 181 9.38 -20.03 -10.83
N THR A 182 9.51 -19.74 -12.12
CA THR A 182 9.93 -20.69 -13.14
C THR A 182 11.26 -20.24 -13.73
N PRO A 183 12.05 -21.16 -14.31
CA PRO A 183 13.25 -20.80 -15.04
C PRO A 183 12.89 -19.89 -16.21
N THR A 184 13.27 -18.61 -16.14
CA THR A 184 13.14 -17.67 -17.25
C THR A 184 14.49 -17.05 -17.59
N GLU A 185 14.58 -16.46 -18.78
CA GLU A 185 15.73 -15.74 -19.30
C GLU A 185 15.29 -14.34 -19.75
N LEU A 186 16.12 -13.33 -19.45
CA LEU A 186 15.91 -11.98 -19.93
C LEU A 186 16.78 -11.68 -21.17
N SER A 187 16.24 -10.86 -22.05
CA SER A 187 16.90 -10.35 -23.27
C SER A 187 16.38 -8.95 -23.60
N ASP A 188 16.95 -8.31 -24.62
CA ASP A 188 16.46 -7.05 -25.20
C ASP A 188 16.17 -5.95 -24.17
N ALA A 189 17.09 -5.74 -23.22
CA ALA A 189 16.91 -4.72 -22.19
C ALA A 189 17.25 -3.32 -22.69
N GLU A 190 16.37 -2.37 -22.41
CA GLU A 190 16.59 -0.93 -22.64
C GLU A 190 16.48 -0.15 -21.33
N GLY A 191 17.23 0.94 -21.20
CA GLY A 191 17.29 1.69 -19.94
C GLY A 191 18.00 0.96 -18.79
N GLY A 192 18.63 -0.18 -19.07
CA GLY A 192 19.37 -1.00 -18.12
C GLY A 192 20.26 -2.01 -18.82
N ILE A 193 21.12 -2.67 -18.04
CA ILE A 193 22.05 -3.70 -18.50
C ILE A 193 21.72 -4.99 -17.76
N LEU A 194 21.54 -6.08 -18.49
CA LEU A 194 21.26 -7.38 -17.88
C LEU A 194 22.52 -7.92 -17.21
N ALA A 195 22.46 -8.10 -15.90
CA ALA A 195 23.48 -8.82 -15.14
C ALA A 195 23.17 -10.33 -15.10
N PRO A 196 24.16 -11.18 -14.81
CA PRO A 196 23.95 -12.61 -14.66
C PRO A 196 22.83 -12.92 -13.66
N SER A 197 21.90 -13.77 -14.08
CA SER A 197 20.76 -14.17 -13.25
C SER A 197 21.15 -15.27 -12.27
N VAL A 198 20.58 -15.23 -11.06
CA VAL A 198 20.87 -16.20 -9.99
C VAL A 198 19.73 -17.19 -9.90
N ARG A 199 20.01 -18.48 -10.11
CA ARG A 199 19.01 -19.54 -9.90
C ARG A 199 18.85 -19.87 -8.41
N GLY A 200 17.61 -19.91 -7.95
CA GLY A 200 17.24 -20.37 -6.61
C GLY A 200 17.27 -21.89 -6.50
N ALA A 201 17.38 -22.39 -5.26
CA ALA A 201 17.35 -23.82 -4.97
C ALA A 201 15.98 -24.48 -5.27
N ASP A 202 14.93 -23.68 -5.35
CA ASP A 202 13.55 -24.05 -5.65
C ASP A 202 13.21 -23.99 -7.15
N GLY A 203 14.19 -23.68 -8.01
CA GLY A 203 14.01 -23.58 -9.46
C GLY A 203 13.58 -22.20 -9.98
N GLY A 204 13.31 -21.24 -9.09
CA GLY A 204 13.08 -19.85 -9.47
C GLY A 204 14.35 -19.14 -9.92
N VAL A 205 14.21 -17.96 -10.51
CA VAL A 205 15.34 -17.14 -10.97
C VAL A 205 15.22 -15.73 -10.42
N VAL A 206 16.33 -15.16 -9.94
CA VAL A 206 16.42 -13.75 -9.62
C VAL A 206 17.24 -13.06 -10.70
N HIS A 207 16.57 -12.19 -11.44
CA HIS A 207 17.16 -11.33 -12.44
C HIS A 207 17.62 -10.02 -11.84
N THR A 208 18.73 -9.50 -12.38
CA THR A 208 19.28 -8.20 -11.99
C THR A 208 19.46 -7.35 -13.25
N ILE A 209 18.96 -6.12 -13.19
CA ILE A 209 19.11 -5.10 -14.23
C ILE A 209 19.93 -3.97 -13.63
N GLU A 210 21.17 -3.83 -14.05
CA GLU A 210 22.06 -2.75 -13.63
C GLU A 210 21.69 -1.46 -14.37
N PHE A 211 21.68 -0.34 -13.66
CA PHE A 211 21.44 0.95 -14.29
C PHE A 211 22.75 1.52 -14.83
N PRO A 212 22.76 2.14 -16.03
CA PRO A 212 23.98 2.72 -16.61
C PRO A 212 24.65 3.76 -15.70
N VAL A 213 23.82 4.46 -14.92
CA VAL A 213 24.24 5.37 -13.86
C VAL A 213 23.36 5.09 -12.64
N PRO A 214 23.92 5.04 -11.41
CA PRO A 214 23.12 4.89 -10.21
C PRO A 214 22.01 5.94 -10.12
N LEU A 215 20.79 5.49 -9.86
CA LEU A 215 19.62 6.36 -9.85
C LEU A 215 19.63 7.29 -8.64
N ARG A 216 19.14 8.51 -8.84
CA ARG A 216 19.01 9.50 -7.78
C ARG A 216 17.65 9.42 -7.10
N ARG A 217 17.61 9.55 -5.78
CA ARG A 217 16.36 9.51 -5.00
C ARG A 217 15.29 10.44 -5.60
N GLY A 218 14.07 9.94 -5.76
CA GLY A 218 12.93 10.72 -6.26
C GLY A 218 12.93 10.97 -7.76
N ARG A 219 13.95 10.54 -8.52
CA ARG A 219 14.00 10.68 -9.98
C ARG A 219 13.49 9.41 -10.65
N ALA A 220 12.39 9.54 -11.39
CA ALA A 220 11.83 8.44 -12.14
C ALA A 220 12.82 7.93 -13.20
N HIS A 221 12.85 6.62 -13.38
CA HIS A 221 13.64 5.94 -14.38
C HIS A 221 12.80 4.86 -15.06
N THR A 222 12.85 4.80 -16.38
CA THR A 222 12.12 3.82 -17.19
C THR A 222 13.09 2.85 -17.83
N PHE A 223 12.76 1.56 -17.76
CA PHE A 223 13.51 0.49 -18.41
C PHE A 223 12.54 -0.58 -18.91
N SER A 224 12.99 -1.35 -19.90
CA SER A 224 12.23 -2.46 -20.47
C SER A 224 13.11 -3.68 -20.66
N PHE A 225 12.49 -4.84 -20.79
CA PHE A 225 13.16 -6.09 -21.12
C PHE A 225 12.16 -7.10 -21.69
N ARG A 226 12.69 -8.08 -22.42
CA ARG A 226 11.97 -9.27 -22.86
C ARG A 226 12.31 -10.44 -21.94
N GLU A 227 11.29 -11.20 -21.56
CA GLU A 227 11.40 -12.41 -20.74
C GLU A 227 10.85 -13.60 -21.51
N ARG A 228 11.55 -14.74 -21.46
CA ARG A 228 11.11 -16.01 -22.04
C ARG A 228 11.38 -17.16 -21.10
N VAL A 229 10.65 -18.25 -21.24
CA VAL A 229 11.04 -19.55 -20.67
C VAL A 229 12.07 -20.18 -21.64
N PRO A 230 13.19 -20.76 -21.16
CA PRO A 230 14.13 -21.49 -22.01
C PRO A 230 13.41 -22.61 -22.78
N ASP A 231 13.99 -23.02 -23.93
CA ASP A 231 13.46 -24.10 -24.78
C ASP A 231 13.59 -25.49 -24.09
N SER A 232 12.83 -25.68 -23.03
CA SER A 232 12.46 -26.95 -22.41
C SER A 232 10.95 -26.90 -22.26
N ASP A 233 10.29 -27.45 -23.26
CA ASP A 233 8.85 -27.35 -23.53
C ASP A 233 8.01 -27.51 -22.24
N PRO A 234 7.42 -26.45 -21.67
CA PRO A 234 6.40 -26.65 -20.65
C PRO A 234 5.21 -27.36 -21.31
N GLU A 235 4.70 -28.42 -20.67
CA GLU A 235 3.47 -29.07 -21.14
C GLU A 235 2.37 -28.02 -21.31
N PRO A 236 1.50 -28.13 -22.35
CA PRO A 236 0.40 -27.20 -22.55
C PRO A 236 -0.43 -27.07 -21.28
N ALA A 237 -0.82 -25.85 -20.92
CA ALA A 237 -1.67 -25.65 -19.75
C ALA A 237 -3.00 -26.40 -19.94
N VAL A 238 -3.31 -27.31 -19.01
CA VAL A 238 -4.40 -28.28 -19.19
C VAL A 238 -5.78 -27.75 -18.78
N ASN A 239 -5.86 -26.70 -17.96
CA ASN A 239 -7.17 -26.19 -17.52
C ASN A 239 -7.18 -24.68 -17.25
N VAL A 240 -6.62 -24.24 -16.13
CA VAL A 240 -6.58 -22.83 -15.72
C VAL A 240 -5.15 -22.33 -15.78
N ASP A 241 -4.96 -21.14 -16.34
CA ASP A 241 -3.66 -20.48 -16.45
C ASP A 241 -3.82 -18.96 -16.23
N PHE A 242 -2.72 -18.24 -16.00
CA PHE A 242 -2.75 -16.82 -15.70
C PHE A 242 -1.46 -16.08 -16.05
N SER A 243 -1.60 -14.78 -16.26
CA SER A 243 -0.51 -13.80 -16.36
C SER A 243 -0.72 -12.73 -15.29
N GLY A 244 0.19 -12.65 -14.32
CA GLY A 244 0.12 -11.66 -13.24
C GLY A 244 1.30 -11.69 -12.30
N GLN A 245 1.38 -10.70 -11.41
CA GLN A 245 2.52 -10.48 -10.53
C GLN A 245 2.07 -10.21 -9.09
N SER A 246 2.97 -10.46 -8.14
CA SER A 246 2.86 -10.00 -6.76
C SER A 246 3.55 -8.65 -6.59
N PHE A 247 2.91 -7.72 -5.89
CA PHE A 247 3.37 -6.35 -5.74
C PHE A 247 3.96 -6.11 -4.35
N GLU A 248 5.20 -6.57 -4.15
CA GLU A 248 5.99 -6.36 -2.92
C GLU A 248 6.36 -4.88 -2.73
N SER A 249 6.57 -4.16 -3.84
CA SER A 249 6.71 -2.70 -3.86
C SER A 249 5.41 -2.05 -4.33
N PRO A 250 5.01 -0.90 -3.78
CA PRO A 250 3.86 -0.15 -4.27
C PRO A 250 3.97 0.16 -5.75
N ALA A 251 2.93 -0.19 -6.50
CA ALA A 251 2.75 0.12 -7.90
C ALA A 251 1.47 0.93 -8.10
N LEU A 252 1.61 2.15 -8.62
CA LEU A 252 0.47 3.04 -8.88
C LEU A 252 -0.40 2.51 -10.02
N ARG A 253 0.20 2.03 -11.10
CA ARG A 253 -0.50 1.45 -12.25
C ARG A 253 0.17 0.19 -12.75
N TYR A 254 -0.66 -0.80 -13.07
CA TYR A 254 -0.25 -2.03 -13.72
C TYR A 254 -1.18 -2.32 -14.90
N ARG A 255 -0.64 -2.28 -16.12
CA ARG A 255 -1.33 -2.73 -17.33
C ARG A 255 -0.80 -4.08 -17.74
N VAL A 256 -1.69 -5.02 -17.97
CA VAL A 256 -1.37 -6.32 -18.56
C VAL A 256 -2.18 -6.52 -19.82
N GLU A 257 -1.48 -6.94 -20.86
CA GLU A 257 -2.03 -7.33 -22.14
C GLU A 257 -1.66 -8.79 -22.38
N VAL A 258 -2.63 -9.61 -22.79
CA VAL A 258 -2.39 -11.03 -23.11
C VAL A 258 -2.85 -11.29 -24.54
N HIS A 259 -1.96 -11.86 -25.36
CA HIS A 259 -2.21 -12.20 -26.76
C HIS A 259 -2.31 -13.71 -26.90
N PHE A 260 -3.41 -14.18 -27.47
CA PHE A 260 -3.66 -15.58 -27.76
C PHE A 260 -3.56 -15.81 -29.26
N LEU A 261 -2.42 -16.33 -29.72
CA LEU A 261 -2.11 -16.42 -31.16
C LEU A 261 -2.85 -17.54 -31.89
N THR A 262 -3.22 -18.62 -31.22
CA THR A 262 -3.86 -19.80 -31.83
C THR A 262 -5.10 -20.22 -31.03
N ASP A 263 -4.93 -20.90 -29.90
CA ASP A 263 -6.03 -21.28 -29.02
C ASP A 263 -6.63 -20.07 -28.31
N ARG A 264 -7.97 -20.01 -28.23
CA ARG A 264 -8.70 -19.00 -27.46
C ARG A 264 -9.34 -19.63 -26.22
N PRO A 265 -9.12 -19.08 -25.01
CA PRO A 265 -9.79 -19.59 -23.82
C PRO A 265 -11.30 -19.33 -23.86
N LYS A 266 -12.04 -20.17 -23.13
CA LYS A 266 -13.49 -20.09 -23.01
C LYS A 266 -13.94 -19.05 -21.99
N PHE A 267 -13.19 -18.92 -20.90
CA PHE A 267 -13.44 -17.95 -19.85
C PHE A 267 -12.18 -17.12 -19.61
N LEU A 268 -12.35 -15.80 -19.45
CA LEU A 268 -11.29 -14.88 -19.06
C LEU A 268 -11.78 -13.97 -17.95
N TRP A 269 -10.93 -13.74 -16.96
CA TRP A 269 -11.21 -12.81 -15.88
C TRP A 269 -9.93 -12.11 -15.40
N GLY A 270 -10.09 -10.88 -14.94
CA GLY A 270 -9.09 -10.18 -14.17
C GLY A 270 -9.24 -10.52 -12.69
N TYR A 271 -8.13 -10.61 -11.96
CA TYR A 271 -8.13 -10.66 -10.51
C TYR A 271 -7.32 -9.48 -9.97
N ASP A 272 -7.85 -8.83 -8.93
CA ASP A 272 -7.25 -7.65 -8.31
C ASP A 272 -7.06 -7.88 -6.81
N LYS A 273 -5.87 -7.54 -6.31
CA LYS A 273 -5.50 -7.55 -4.88
C LYS A 273 -5.79 -8.87 -4.14
N LEU A 274 -5.62 -10.01 -4.80
CA LEU A 274 -5.74 -11.32 -4.16
C LEU A 274 -4.48 -11.71 -3.39
N HIS A 275 -4.62 -12.49 -2.32
CA HIS A 275 -3.47 -13.15 -1.72
C HIS A 275 -2.88 -14.20 -2.68
N ARG A 276 -1.59 -14.50 -2.51
CA ARG A 276 -0.89 -15.50 -3.34
C ARG A 276 -1.61 -16.85 -3.41
N ILE A 277 -2.18 -17.31 -2.30
CA ILE A 277 -2.88 -18.60 -2.20
C ILE A 277 -4.27 -18.58 -2.86
N GLU A 278 -4.84 -17.40 -3.05
CA GLU A 278 -6.15 -17.22 -3.67
C GLU A 278 -6.05 -17.06 -5.18
N ARG A 279 -4.87 -16.74 -5.70
CA ARG A 279 -4.62 -16.56 -7.14
C ARG A 279 -4.80 -17.89 -7.90
N PRO A 280 -5.44 -17.90 -9.08
CA PRO A 280 -5.97 -16.75 -9.83
C PRO A 280 -7.41 -16.34 -9.50
N GLY A 281 -7.98 -16.81 -8.40
CA GLY A 281 -9.40 -16.65 -8.10
C GLY A 281 -10.27 -17.57 -8.94
N ALA A 282 -11.56 -17.22 -9.06
CA ALA A 282 -12.52 -17.94 -9.86
C ALA A 282 -13.13 -17.00 -10.93
N PRO A 283 -13.56 -17.53 -12.09
CA PRO A 283 -14.19 -16.72 -13.14
C PRO A 283 -15.36 -15.87 -12.64
N GLU A 284 -16.14 -16.38 -11.68
CA GLU A 284 -17.35 -15.75 -11.17
C GLU A 284 -17.09 -14.62 -10.18
N SER A 285 -15.91 -14.58 -9.56
CA SER A 285 -15.50 -13.56 -8.59
C SER A 285 -14.56 -12.50 -9.17
N GLY A 286 -14.07 -12.72 -10.39
CA GLY A 286 -13.18 -11.82 -11.09
C GLY A 286 -13.87 -10.72 -11.90
N ILE A 287 -13.05 -9.84 -12.48
CA ILE A 287 -13.47 -8.85 -13.46
C ILE A 287 -13.69 -9.60 -14.79
N PRO A 288 -14.91 -9.66 -15.35
CA PRO A 288 -15.13 -10.40 -16.60
C PRO A 288 -14.38 -9.72 -17.75
N LEU A 289 -13.66 -10.51 -18.56
CA LEU A 289 -12.90 -10.02 -19.71
C LEU A 289 -13.35 -10.74 -20.99
N THR A 290 -13.23 -10.05 -22.12
CA THR A 290 -13.56 -10.58 -23.44
C THR A 290 -12.40 -10.32 -24.38
N LEU A 291 -12.10 -11.30 -25.24
CA LEU A 291 -11.11 -11.16 -26.31
C LEU A 291 -11.61 -10.19 -27.38
N ASP A 292 -10.70 -9.39 -27.92
CA ASP A 292 -10.93 -8.69 -29.19
C ASP A 292 -10.84 -9.65 -30.40
N ASP A 293 -11.08 -9.10 -31.59
CA ASP A 293 -11.07 -9.87 -32.85
C ASP A 293 -9.68 -10.47 -33.13
N GLU A 294 -8.62 -9.81 -32.67
CA GLU A 294 -7.23 -10.24 -32.76
C GLU A 294 -6.81 -11.26 -31.68
N GLY A 295 -7.72 -11.64 -30.77
CA GLY A 295 -7.42 -12.59 -29.69
C GLY A 295 -6.59 -11.97 -28.57
N ARG A 296 -6.78 -10.69 -28.27
CA ARG A 296 -6.07 -9.96 -27.22
C ARG A 296 -7.04 -9.48 -26.15
N ILE A 297 -6.50 -9.30 -24.96
CA ILE A 297 -7.14 -8.59 -23.86
C ILE A 297 -6.16 -7.59 -23.28
N SER A 298 -6.67 -6.48 -22.77
CA SER A 298 -5.90 -5.49 -22.02
C SER A 298 -6.71 -5.04 -20.80
N VAL A 299 -6.08 -5.06 -19.62
CA VAL A 299 -6.68 -4.58 -18.37
C VAL A 299 -5.66 -3.77 -17.60
N GLU A 300 -6.14 -2.75 -16.88
CA GLU A 300 -5.34 -1.91 -16.00
C GLU A 300 -5.84 -2.02 -14.56
N PHE A 301 -4.90 -2.07 -13.63
CA PHE A 301 -5.09 -2.11 -12.19
C PHE A 301 -4.37 -0.93 -11.54
N ALA A 302 -4.86 -0.49 -10.39
CA ALA A 302 -4.32 0.66 -9.67
C ALA A 302 -4.13 0.38 -8.17
N ASP A 303 -3.21 1.13 -7.57
CA ASP A 303 -2.92 1.11 -6.13
C ASP A 303 -2.61 -0.30 -5.61
N LEU A 304 -1.62 -0.95 -6.21
CA LEU A 304 -1.19 -2.31 -5.91
C LEU A 304 -0.01 -2.29 -4.94
N TYR A 305 -0.05 -3.06 -3.85
CA TYR A 305 1.00 -3.09 -2.84
C TYR A 305 0.82 -4.28 -1.89
N GLY A 306 1.73 -4.41 -0.92
CA GLY A 306 1.57 -5.33 0.21
C GLY A 306 1.75 -6.81 -0.12
N GLY A 307 2.41 -7.13 -1.24
CA GLY A 307 2.58 -8.51 -1.70
C GLY A 307 1.32 -9.12 -2.32
N LEU A 308 0.25 -8.35 -2.47
CA LEU A 308 -0.98 -8.79 -3.14
C LEU A 308 -0.74 -8.98 -4.64
N CYS A 309 -1.54 -9.85 -5.24
CA CYS A 309 -1.44 -10.24 -6.63
C CYS A 309 -2.54 -9.60 -7.48
N ALA A 310 -2.17 -9.17 -8.68
CA ALA A 310 -3.11 -8.75 -9.71
C ALA A 310 -2.69 -9.28 -11.08
N GLY A 311 -3.66 -9.48 -11.98
CA GLY A 311 -3.41 -10.00 -13.31
C GLY A 311 -4.66 -10.52 -14.00
N VAL A 312 -4.43 -11.29 -15.06
CA VAL A 312 -5.46 -11.91 -15.88
C VAL A 312 -5.32 -13.42 -15.76
N ALA A 313 -6.44 -14.10 -15.70
CA ALA A 313 -6.51 -15.54 -15.75
C ALA A 313 -7.55 -16.00 -16.76
N TRP A 314 -7.40 -17.24 -17.17
CA TRP A 314 -8.26 -17.84 -18.17
C TRP A 314 -8.37 -19.34 -17.97
N GLN A 315 -9.45 -19.88 -18.53
CA GLN A 315 -9.74 -21.30 -18.56
C GLN A 315 -9.94 -21.74 -20.01
N TRP A 316 -9.26 -22.82 -20.39
CA TRP A 316 -9.30 -23.34 -21.75
C TRP A 316 -10.57 -24.15 -22.06
N GLU A 317 -11.21 -24.75 -21.04
CA GLU A 317 -12.38 -25.66 -21.17
C GLU A 317 -13.59 -25.26 -20.30
#